data_AF-A0A6B3FIZ8-F1
#
_entry.id   AF-A0A6B3FIZ8-F1
#
_cell.length_a   1.000
_cell.length_b   1.000
_cell.length_c   1.000
_cell.angle_alpha   90.00
_cell.angle_beta   90.00
_cell.angle_gamma   90.00
#
_symmetry.space_group_name_H-M   'P 1'
#
loop_
_entity.id
_entity.type
_entity.pdbx_description
1 polymer ?
#
loop_
_entity_poly.entity_id
_entity_poly.type
_entity_poly.pdbx_seq_one_letter_code
_entity_poly.pdbx_strand_id
1 'polypeptide(L)' 'GLLEHCWDEMADPVSNVVDAVVAGLRRKLGSPGLVHTVRGRGFLLSAEPGPC' A
#
# COMPACT_ATOMS: atom_id res chain seq x y z
N GLY A 1 11.35 18.82 3.02
CA GLY A 1 11.20 19.24 1.61
C GLY A 1 9.72 19.27 1.25
N LEU A 2 9.32 19.94 0.16
CA LEU A 2 7.90 20.27 -0.13
C LEU A 2 6.99 19.06 -0.44
N LEU A 3 7.51 17.83 -0.52
CA LEU A 3 6.69 16.65 -0.81
C LEU A 3 6.10 15.96 0.43
N GLU A 4 6.56 16.27 1.64
CA GLU A 4 6.22 15.47 2.82
C GLU A 4 4.87 15.86 3.44
N HIS A 5 4.37 17.07 3.17
CA HIS A 5 3.17 17.61 3.82
C HIS A 5 1.91 17.53 2.95
N CYS A 6 2.06 17.47 1.62
CA CYS A 6 0.93 17.48 0.69
C CYS A 6 0.18 16.13 0.66
N TRP A 7 0.86 15.04 1.03
CA TRP A 7 0.28 13.70 0.97
C TRP A 7 -0.46 13.28 2.25
N ASP A 8 -0.19 13.97 3.38
CA ASP A 8 -0.75 13.60 4.70
C ASP A 8 -2.09 14.28 4.98
N GLU A 9 -2.24 15.56 4.60
CA GLU A 9 -3.41 16.39 4.97
C GLU A 9 -4.71 16.03 4.20
N MET A 10 -4.59 15.44 3.01
CA MET A 10 -5.74 15.10 2.15
C MET A 10 -6.15 13.63 2.23
N ALA A 11 -5.41 12.81 2.98
CA ALA A 11 -5.77 11.42 3.22
C ALA A 11 -6.82 11.37 4.33
N ASP A 12 -8.09 11.58 3.97
CA ASP A 12 -9.22 11.43 4.87
C ASP A 12 -9.09 10.09 5.63
N PRO A 13 -9.17 10.05 6.98
CA PRO A 13 -8.97 8.81 7.76
C PRO A 13 -10.03 7.73 7.47
N VAL A 14 -11.11 8.09 6.77
CA VAL A 14 -12.15 7.19 6.27
C VAL A 14 -11.84 6.69 4.85
N SER A 15 -10.93 7.33 4.14
CA SER A 15 -10.64 7.10 2.73
C SER A 15 -9.81 5.84 2.54
N ASN A 16 -10.50 4.73 2.27
CA ASN A 16 -9.91 3.47 1.83
C ASN A 16 -9.19 3.55 0.47
N VAL A 17 -8.94 4.76 -0.08
CA VAL A 17 -8.34 4.97 -1.39
C VAL A 17 -7.00 4.23 -1.51
N VAL A 18 -6.20 4.20 -0.44
CA VAL A 18 -4.95 3.45 -0.43
C VAL A 18 -5.21 1.94 -0.60
N ASP A 19 -6.21 1.39 0.10
CA ASP A 19 -6.58 -0.02 -0.01
C ASP A 19 -7.14 -0.35 -1.40
N ALA A 20 -7.98 0.54 -1.97
CA ALA A 20 -8.54 0.38 -3.32
C ALA A 20 -7.44 0.44 -4.41
N VAL A 21 -6.48 1.35 -4.28
CA VAL A 21 -5.33 1.45 -5.19
C VAL A 21 -4.45 0.20 -5.06
N VAL A 22 -4.17 -0.25 -3.83
CA VAL A 22 -3.40 -1.47 -3.57
C VAL A 22 -4.11 -2.71 -4.11
N ALA A 23 -5.43 -2.82 -3.97
CA ALA A 23 -6.23 -3.90 -4.55
C ALA A 23 -6.16 -3.91 -6.09
N GLY A 24 -6.26 -2.74 -6.73
CA GLY A 24 -6.06 -2.59 -8.17
C GLY A 24 -4.65 -2.95 -8.61
N LEU A 25 -3.64 -2.57 -7.82
CA LEU A 25 -2.24 -2.91 -8.06
C LEU A 25 -2.00 -4.42 -7.99
N ARG A 26 -2.53 -5.09 -6.95
CA ARG A 26 -2.45 -6.55 -6.78
C ARG A 26 -3.06 -7.29 -7.96
N ARG A 27 -4.20 -6.80 -8.47
CA ARG A 27 -4.84 -7.38 -9.66
C ARG A 27 -4.00 -7.21 -10.92
N LYS A 28 -3.28 -6.10 -11.08
CA LYS A 28 -2.39 -5.85 -12.23
C LYS A 28 -1.09 -6.65 -12.14
N LEU A 29 -0.53 -6.80 -10.93
CA LEU A 29 0.72 -7.51 -10.69
C LEU A 29 0.56 -9.04 -10.85
N GLY A 30 -0.66 -9.55 -10.68
CA GLY A 30 -0.95 -10.97 -10.86
C GLY A 30 -0.34 -11.83 -9.75
N SER A 31 -0.11 -13.11 -10.06
CA SER A 31 0.51 -14.06 -9.14
C SER A 31 2.00 -14.20 -9.47
N PRO A 32 2.92 -14.25 -8.48
CA PRO A 32 2.68 -14.22 -7.04
C PRO A 32 2.33 -12.82 -6.52
N GLY A 33 1.54 -12.75 -5.44
CA GLY A 33 1.13 -11.48 -4.82
C GLY A 33 2.33 -10.74 -4.22
N LEU A 34 2.87 -9.77 -4.96
CA LEU A 34 4.08 -9.02 -4.57
C LEU A 34 3.84 -7.97 -3.48
N VAL A 35 2.59 -7.61 -3.21
CA VAL A 35 2.24 -6.55 -2.25
C VAL A 35 1.72 -7.17 -0.95
N HIS A 36 2.44 -6.92 0.13
CA HIS A 36 2.16 -7.38 1.50
C HIS A 36 1.75 -6.22 2.38
N THR A 37 0.72 -6.39 3.20
CA THR A 37 0.30 -5.37 4.16
C THR A 37 0.99 -5.62 5.49
N VAL A 38 1.78 -4.66 5.96
CA VAL A 38 2.47 -4.68 7.26
C VAL A 38 1.73 -3.76 8.22
N ARG A 39 1.09 -4.35 9.25
CA ARG A 39 0.37 -3.58 10.27
C ARG A 39 1.31 -2.58 10.95
N GLY A 40 0.86 -1.33 11.05
CA GLY A 40 1.62 -0.23 11.67
C GLY A 40 2.80 0.30 10.84
N ARG A 41 3.04 -0.23 9.62
CA ARG A 41 4.11 0.23 8.72
C ARG A 41 3.67 0.52 7.28
N GLY A 42 2.51 0.02 6.85
CA GLY A 42 1.97 0.27 5.51
C GLY A 42 2.08 -0.96 4.60
N PHE A 43 2.61 -0.81 3.39
CA PHE A 43 2.70 -1.87 2.38
C PHE A 43 4.14 -2.14 1.99
N LEU A 44 4.47 -3.41 1.76
CA LEU A 44 5.80 -3.89 1.39
C LEU A 44 5.73 -4.64 0.06
N LEU A 45 6.62 -4.29 -0.86
CA LEU A 45 6.78 -4.99 -2.13
C LEU A 45 7.86 -6.06 -1.95
N SER A 46 7.48 -7.34 -2.02
CA SER A 46 8.43 -8.46 -2.01
C SER A 46 7.93 -9.62 -2.85
N ALA A 47 8.84 -10.20 -3.62
CA ALA A 47 8.62 -11.46 -4.33
C ALA A 47 8.61 -12.67 -3.38
N GLU A 48 9.04 -12.46 -2.14
CA GLU A 48 9.12 -13.45 -1.09
C GLU A 48 7.88 -13.28 -0.19
N PRO A 49 7.15 -14.35 0.15
CA PRO A 49 6.09 -14.26 1.15
C PRO A 49 6.73 -13.77 2.45
N GLY A 50 6.24 -12.64 2.99
CA GLY A 50 6.81 -12.03 4.19
C GLY A 50 6.96 -13.04 5.34
N PRO A 51 7.95 -12.86 6.23
CA PRO A 51 8.21 -13.80 7.32
C PRO A 51 6.95 -14.00 8.18
N CYS A 52 6.68 -15.26 8.50
CA CYS A 52 5.54 -15.73 9.32
C CYS A 52 5.49 -15.09 10.71
#